data_AF-N1VSD6-F1
#
_entry.id   AF-N1VSD6-F1
#
_cell.length_a   1.000
_cell.length_b   1.000
_cell.length_c   1.000
_cell.angle_alpha   90.00
_cell.angle_beta   90.00
_cell.angle_gamma   90.00
#
_symmetry.space_group_name_H-M   'P 1'
#
loop_
_entity.id
_entity.type
_entity.pdbx_description
1 polymer ?
#
loop_
_entity_poly.entity_id
_entity_poly.type
_entity_poly.pdbx_seq_one_letter_code
_entity_poly.pdbx_strand_id
1 'polypeptide(L)' 'MIGEINDIGNLHIEGHRIFLSSALADEEVGLEEISDRHVKIHFYGVSLGVIDLYTGKLLHFKNPMQSSLPSESGF' A
#
# COMPACT_ATOMS: atom_id res chain seq x y z
N MET A 1 12.31 4.68 -1.33
CA MET A 1 11.57 5.95 -1.41
C MET A 1 10.37 5.88 -0.47
N ILE A 2 9.81 7.01 -0.05
CA ILE A 2 8.58 7.06 0.76
C ILE A 2 7.48 7.66 -0.12
N GLY A 3 6.27 7.13 -0.03
CA GLY A 3 5.08 7.66 -0.66
C GLY A 3 4.05 8.07 0.40
N GLU A 4 3.55 9.29 0.28
CA GLU A 4 2.48 9.79 1.15
C GLU A 4 1.11 9.37 0.60
N ILE A 5 0.25 8.87 1.49
CA ILE A 5 -1.13 8.54 1.18
C ILE A 5 -2.02 9.71 1.59
N ASN A 6 -2.84 10.20 0.67
CA ASN A 6 -3.75 11.30 0.98
C ASN A 6 -4.89 10.87 1.93
N ASP A 7 -5.66 11.85 2.39
CA ASP A 7 -6.84 11.76 3.25
C ASP A 7 -7.94 10.78 2.80
N ILE A 8 -7.89 10.31 1.56
CA ILE A 8 -8.86 9.36 0.99
C ILE A 8 -8.23 7.97 0.75
N GLY A 9 -6.92 7.80 0.91
CA GLY A 9 -6.24 6.51 0.69
C GLY A 9 -5.55 6.37 -0.68
N ASN A 10 -5.21 7.48 -1.34
CA ASN A 10 -4.54 7.48 -2.64
C ASN A 10 -3.05 7.79 -2.51
N LEU A 11 -2.23 6.99 -3.20
CA LEU A 11 -0.84 7.26 -3.47
C LEU A 11 -0.69 7.99 -4.82
N HIS A 12 0.13 9.03 -4.87
CA HIS A 12 0.57 9.67 -6.12
C HIS A 12 2.02 9.29 -6.42
N ILE A 13 2.27 8.71 -7.60
CA ILE A 13 3.59 8.22 -7.99
C ILE A 13 3.74 8.29 -9.51
N GLU A 14 4.82 8.90 -10.01
CA GLU A 14 5.14 9.00 -11.45
C GLU A 14 3.96 9.46 -12.32
N GLY A 15 3.16 10.42 -11.84
CA GLY A 15 1.99 10.94 -12.55
C GLY A 15 0.74 10.05 -12.48
N HIS A 16 0.80 8.91 -11.78
CA HIS A 16 -0.33 8.03 -11.51
C HIS A 16 -0.94 8.28 -10.14
N ARG A 17 -2.27 8.18 -10.07
CA ARG A 17 -3.04 8.16 -8.82
C ARG A 17 -3.57 6.75 -8.59
N ILE A 18 -3.17 6.14 -7.48
CA ILE A 18 -3.49 4.75 -7.16
C ILE A 18 -4.19 4.70 -5.82
N PHE A 19 -5.44 4.23 -5.81
CA PHE A 19 -6.16 3.95 -4.57
C PHE A 19 -5.65 2.65 -3.95
N LEU A 20 -5.14 2.72 -2.72
CA LEU A 20 -4.67 1.56 -1.98
C LEU A 20 -5.74 1.08 -1.00
N SER A 21 -6.11 1.95 -0.05
CA SER A 21 -7.15 1.71 0.95
C SER A 21 -7.38 2.97 1.76
N SER A 22 -8.62 3.25 2.15
CA SER A 22 -8.93 4.32 3.12
C SER A 22 -8.35 4.05 4.51
N ALA A 23 -8.02 2.79 4.84
CA ALA A 23 -7.35 2.44 6.09
C ALA A 23 -5.90 2.92 6.16
N LEU A 24 -5.33 3.38 5.04
CA LEU A 24 -4.00 3.97 4.95
C LEU A 24 -4.07 5.49 4.76
N ALA A 25 -5.23 6.13 4.96
CA ALA A 25 -5.33 7.58 4.83
C ALA A 25 -4.38 8.29 5.81
N ASP A 26 -3.69 9.31 5.32
CA ASP A 26 -2.69 10.10 6.06
C ASP A 26 -1.47 9.30 6.55
N GLU A 27 -1.27 8.07 6.04
CA GLU A 27 -0.11 7.23 6.35
C GLU A 27 1.02 7.38 5.31
N GLU A 28 2.22 6.97 5.71
CA GLU A 28 3.36 6.79 4.82
C GLU A 28 3.55 5.33 4.43
N VAL A 29 3.85 5.08 3.16
CA VAL A 29 4.23 3.76 2.66
C VAL A 29 5.66 3.76 2.12
N GLY A 30 6.35 2.65 2.34
CA GLY A 30 7.64 2.38 1.71
C GLY A 30 7.45 2.01 0.24
N LEU A 31 8.28 2.59 -0.62
CA LEU A 31 8.35 2.31 -2.04
C LEU A 31 9.73 1.75 -2.38
N GLU A 32 9.76 0.51 -2.86
CA GLU A 32 10.95 -0.22 -3.28
C GLU A 32 10.92 -0.40 -4.80
N GLU A 33 11.85 0.22 -5.52
CA GLU A 33 12.04 -0.04 -6.95
C GLU A 33 12.61 -1.45 -7.13
N ILE A 34 11.88 -2.29 -7.87
CA ILE A 34 12.30 -3.68 -8.15
C ILE A 34 12.64 -3.89 -9.63
N SER A 35 12.29 -2.94 -10.49
CA SER A 35 12.73 -2.81 -11.89
C SER A 35 12.35 -1.42 -12.41
N ASP A 36 12.83 -1.04 -13.59
CA ASP A 36 12.49 0.24 -14.26
C ASP A 36 10.98 0.48 -14.46
N ARG A 37 10.17 -0.57 -14.37
CA ARG A 37 8.71 -0.52 -14.56
C ARG A 37 7.91 -0.77 -13.28
N HIS A 38 8.51 -1.36 -12.25
CA HIS A 38 7.75 -1.89 -11.13
C HIS A 38 8.25 -1.37 -9.80
N VAL A 39 7.30 -0.92 -8.98
CA VAL A 39 7.54 -0.44 -7.62
C VAL A 39 6.73 -1.29 -6.66
N LYS A 40 7.38 -1.83 -5.65
CA LYS A 40 6.75 -2.59 -4.59
C LYS A 40 6.40 -1.68 -3.42
N ILE A 41 5.19 -1.83 -2.90
CA ILE A 41 4.66 -1.05 -1.78
C ILE A 41 4.78 -1.86 -0.49
N HIS A 42 5.31 -1.22 0.55
CA HIS A 42 5.47 -1.79 1.87
C HIS A 42 4.84 -0.91 2.95
N PHE A 43 4.21 -1.52 3.95
CA PHE A 43 3.68 -0.81 5.13
C PHE A 43 4.03 -1.61 6.38
N TYR A 44 4.72 -0.99 7.33
CA TYR A 44 5.22 -1.65 8.56
C TYR A 44 5.84 -3.04 8.34
N GLY A 45 6.69 -3.18 7.33
CA GLY A 45 7.38 -4.44 7.00
C GLY A 45 6.54 -5.46 6.20
N VAL A 46 5.27 -5.17 5.92
CA VAL A 46 4.39 -6.01 5.10
C VAL A 46 4.35 -5.51 3.67
N SER A 47 4.53 -6.41 2.69
CA SER A 47 4.34 -6.09 1.27
C SER A 47 2.85 -5.97 0.97
N LEU A 48 2.39 -4.77 0.63
CA LEU A 48 1.01 -4.52 0.22
C LEU A 48 0.79 -4.94 -1.23
N GLY A 49 1.76 -4.70 -2.10
CA GLY A 49 1.55 -4.91 -3.52
C GLY A 49 2.69 -4.47 -4.43
N VAL A 50 2.46 -4.58 -5.74
CA VAL A 50 3.36 -4.09 -6.79
C VAL A 50 2.57 -3.21 -7.75
N ILE A 51 3.10 -2.03 -8.05
CA ILE A 51 2.60 -1.09 -9.03
C ILE A 51 3.34 -1.30 -10.35
N ASP A 52 2.61 -1.30 -11.44
CA ASP A 52 3.14 -1.13 -12.80
C ASP A 52 3.10 0.36 -13.17
N LEU A 53 4.28 1.01 -13.20
CA LEU A 53 4.43 2.43 -13.51
C LEU A 53 4.11 2.78 -14.97
N TYR A 54 4.04 1.80 -15.88
CA TYR A 54 3.62 2.10 -17.25
C TYR A 54 2.10 2.28 -17.34
N THR A 55 1.34 1.50 -16.56
CA THR A 55 -0.13 1.50 -16.61
C THR A 55 -0.80 2.22 -15.44
N GLY A 56 -0.05 2.52 -14.38
CA GLY A 56 -0.58 3.01 -13.11
C GLY A 56 -1.44 1.98 -12.37
N LYS A 57 -1.34 0.69 -12.73
CA LYS A 57 -2.17 -0.37 -12.13
C LYS A 57 -1.45 -1.06 -10.99
N LEU A 58 -2.23 -1.42 -9.98
CA LEU A 58 -1.79 -2.29 -8.90
C LEU A 58 -1.93 -3.76 -9.34
N LEU A 59 -0.81 -4.45 -9.48
CA LEU A 59 -0.74 -5.83 -10.00
C LEU A 59 -1.08 -6.88 -8.93
N HIS A 60 -0.79 -6.58 -7.67
CA HIS A 60 -1.11 -7.43 -6.53
C HIS A 60 -1.48 -6.54 -5.36
N PHE A 61 -2.58 -6.85 -4.67
CA PHE A 61 -2.93 -6.21 -3.41
C PHE A 61 -3.23 -7.27 -2.37
N LYS A 62 -2.43 -7.31 -1.32
CA LYS A 62 -2.81 -7.98 -0.08
C LYS A 62 -3.35 -6.91 0.83
N ASN A 63 -4.64 -7.00 1.12
CA ASN A 63 -5.23 -6.20 2.17
C ASN A 63 -4.43 -6.48 3.45
N PRO A 64 -3.82 -5.47 4.08
CA PRO A 64 -3.27 -5.64 5.42
C PRO A 64 -4.50 -5.84 6.31
N MET A 65 -4.95 -7.09 6.44
CA MET A 65 -6.07 -7.41 7.33
C MET A 65 -5.81 -6.70 8.65
N GLN A 66 -6.82 -6.00 9.18
CA GLN A 66 -6.84 -5.64 10.59
C GLN A 66 -6.43 -6.90 11.33
N SER A 67 -5.35 -6.85 12.11
CA SER A 67 -5.02 -7.94 13.00
C SER A 67 -6.28 -8.21 13.78
N SER A 68 -6.93 -9.36 13.54
CA SER A 68 -7.91 -9.86 14.48
C SER A 68 -7.16 -9.98 15.78
N LEU A 69 -7.37 -9.04 16.69
CA LEU A 69 -7.07 -9.23 18.10
C LEU A 69 -7.56 -10.65 18.41
N PRO A 70 -6.72 -11.54 18.98
CA PRO A 70 -7.26 -12.80 19.45
C PRO A 70 -8.38 -12.43 20.41
N SER A 71 -9.56 -12.98 20.15
CA SER A 71 -10.69 -12.93 21.07
C SER A 71 -10.29 -13.71 22.32
N GLU A 72 -9.46 -13.11 23.17
CA GLU A 72 -9.27 -13.54 24.54
C GLU A 72 -10.42 -12.98 25.35
N SER A 73 -11.45 -13.81 25.51
CA SER A 73 -11.83 -14.33 26.83
C SER A 73 -13.23 -14.93 26.70
N GLY A 74 -13.29 -16.26 26.61
CA GLY A 74 -14.44 -16.98 27.12
C GLY A 74 -14.48 -16.79 28.63
N PHE A 75 -15.59 -16.24 29.12
CA PHE A 75 -16.10 -16.46 30.47
C PHE A 75 -17.57 -16.83 30.33
#